data_AF-A0A4Z0JI21-F1
#
_entry.id   AF-A0A4Z0JI21-F1
#
_cell.length_a   1.000
_cell.length_b   1.000
_cell.length_c   1.000
_cell.angle_alpha   90.00
_cell.angle_beta   90.00
_cell.angle_gamma   90.00
#
_symmetry.space_group_name_H-M   'P 1'
#
loop_
_entity.id
_entity.type
_entity.pdbx_description
1 polymer ?
#
loop_
_entity_poly.entity_id
_entity_poly.type
_entity_poly.pdbx_seq_one_letter_code
_entity_poly.pdbx_strand_id
1 'polypeptide(L)'
;MLDIEKTKKVIHELYNSLHQHPDQSSYLLNITDVLSQVYLKLDTVKNPEAWLSRLVNYIYMEAFSRVHFSRKEDDLLIELGDLSKKSGLNGRNRASFDDKSQFYGLFEKMPRR
;
A
#
# COMPACT_ATOMS: atom_id res chain seq x y z
N MET A 1 14.54 9.50 -7.63
CA MET A 1 14.66 9.13 -6.20
C MET A 1 13.30 9.34 -5.57
N LEU A 2 12.82 8.39 -4.76
CA LEU A 2 11.53 8.53 -4.10
C LEU A 2 11.50 9.73 -3.15
N ASP A 3 10.43 10.50 -3.19
CA ASP A 3 10.13 11.49 -2.16
C ASP A 3 9.44 10.78 -0.99
N ILE A 4 10.22 10.43 0.03
CA ILE A 4 9.75 9.63 1.18
C ILE A 4 8.71 10.40 1.99
N GLU A 5 8.93 11.68 2.26
CA GLU A 5 7.99 12.50 3.05
C GLU A 5 6.64 12.61 2.35
N LYS A 6 6.65 12.94 1.06
CA LYS A 6 5.43 13.00 0.27
C LYS A 6 4.73 11.64 0.21
N THR A 7 5.49 10.56 -0.01
CA THR A 7 4.91 9.21 -0.08
C THR A 7 4.25 8.81 1.23
N LYS A 8 4.91 9.05 2.37
CA LYS A 8 4.35 8.77 3.69
C LYS A 8 3.10 9.60 3.97
N LYS A 9 3.06 10.87 3.53
CA LYS A 9 1.86 11.71 3.65
C LYS A 9 0.68 11.11 2.89
N VAL A 10 0.87 10.72 1.63
CA VAL A 10 -0.18 10.09 0.81
C VAL A 10 -0.65 8.76 1.43
N ILE A 11 0.27 7.91 1.87
CA ILE A 11 -0.07 6.64 2.57
C ILE A 11 -0.88 6.91 3.83
N HIS A 12 -0.50 7.91 4.62
CA HIS A 12 -1.21 8.24 5.86
C HIS A 12 -2.63 8.76 5.59
N GLU A 13 -2.79 9.65 4.60
CA GLU A 13 -4.10 10.16 4.19
C GLU A 13 -5.00 9.06 3.65
N LEU A 14 -4.46 8.17 2.82
CA LEU A 14 -5.18 7.00 2.29
C LEU A 14 -5.59 6.06 3.42
N TYR A 15 -4.65 5.71 4.32
CA TYR A 15 -4.94 4.87 5.49
C TYR A 15 -6.08 5.44 6.33
N ASN A 16 -6.02 6.74 6.66
CA ASN A 16 -7.07 7.37 7.47
C ASN A 16 -8.42 7.39 6.76
N SER A 17 -8.45 7.63 5.44
CA SER A 17 -9.70 7.58 4.67
C SER A 17 -10.30 6.18 4.69
N LEU A 18 -9.50 5.16 4.37
CA LEU A 18 -9.93 3.76 4.35
C LEU A 18 -10.35 3.28 5.75
N HIS A 19 -9.67 3.72 6.81
CA HIS A 19 -10.04 3.36 8.18
C HIS A 19 -11.41 3.92 8.60
N GLN A 20 -11.85 5.02 7.98
CA GLN A 20 -13.17 5.62 8.19
C GLN A 20 -14.20 5.13 7.18
N HIS A 21 -13.80 4.27 6.24
CA HIS A 21 -14.66 3.79 5.18
C HIS A 21 -15.81 2.93 5.75
N PRO A 22 -17.05 3.07 5.24
CA PRO A 22 -18.19 2.28 5.73
C PRO A 22 -18.02 0.77 5.52
N ASP A 23 -17.40 0.39 4.40
CA ASP A 23 -16.98 -1.00 4.17
C ASP A 23 -15.72 -1.29 4.99
N GLN A 24 -15.81 -2.26 5.89
CA GLN A 24 -14.71 -2.80 6.70
C GLN A 24 -14.52 -4.30 6.40
N SER A 25 -14.67 -4.68 5.13
CA SER A 25 -14.38 -6.01 4.63
C SER A 25 -12.94 -6.44 4.91
N SER A 26 -12.70 -7.75 4.95
CA SER A 26 -11.34 -8.30 5.15
C SER A 26 -10.34 -7.77 4.13
N TYR A 27 -10.77 -7.53 2.89
CA TYR A 27 -9.95 -6.94 1.83
C TYR A 27 -9.48 -5.52 2.19
N LEU A 28 -10.40 -4.67 2.66
CA LEU A 28 -10.06 -3.31 3.07
C LEU A 28 -9.19 -3.31 4.33
N LEU A 29 -9.48 -4.18 5.30
CA LEU A 29 -8.65 -4.35 6.50
C LEU A 29 -7.23 -4.79 6.14
N ASN A 30 -7.08 -5.75 5.23
CA ASN A 30 -5.78 -6.19 4.72
C ASN A 30 -5.01 -5.05 4.05
N ILE A 31 -5.68 -4.23 3.23
CA ILE A 31 -5.08 -3.04 2.60
C ILE A 31 -4.58 -2.06 3.66
N THR A 32 -5.40 -1.75 4.68
CA THR A 32 -5.00 -0.81 5.74
C THR A 32 -3.83 -1.33 6.58
N ASP A 33 -3.78 -2.64 6.87
CA ASP A 33 -2.66 -3.28 7.54
C ASP A 33 -1.36 -3.13 6.74
N VAL A 34 -1.42 -3.37 5.42
CA VAL A 34 -0.26 -3.25 4.54
C VAL A 34 0.18 -1.79 4.37
N LEU A 35 -0.76 -0.84 4.26
CA LEU A 35 -0.47 0.60 4.24
C LEU A 35 0.30 1.03 5.49
N SER A 36 -0.18 0.62 6.67
CA SER A 36 0.47 0.91 7.95
C SER A 36 1.88 0.33 8.00
N GLN A 37 2.04 -0.92 7.57
CA GLN A 37 3.32 -1.60 7.58
C GLN A 37 4.36 -0.95 6.65
N VAL A 38 3.93 -0.53 5.45
CA VAL A 38 4.80 0.18 4.50
C VAL A 38 5.18 1.56 5.04
N TYR A 39 4.22 2.30 5.60
CA TYR A 39 4.48 3.61 6.22
C TYR A 39 5.62 3.56 7.25
N LEU A 40 5.61 2.55 8.13
CA LEU A 40 6.63 2.37 9.17
C LEU A 40 8.02 2.01 8.60
N LYS A 41 8.05 1.35 7.45
CA LYS A 41 9.27 0.81 6.85
C LYS A 41 9.98 1.75 5.91
N LEU A 42 9.28 2.68 5.27
CA LEU A 42 9.83 3.52 4.20
C LEU A 42 11.11 4.28 4.60
N ASP A 43 11.27 4.68 5.86
CA ASP A 43 12.47 5.42 6.30
C ASP A 43 13.71 4.54 6.51
N THR A 44 13.53 3.22 6.65
CA THR A 44 14.59 2.31 7.14
C THR A 44 14.98 1.24 6.13
N VAL A 45 14.13 0.94 5.15
CA VAL A 45 14.40 -0.09 4.14
C VAL A 45 15.41 0.41 3.10
N LYS A 46 16.30 -0.49 2.67
CA LYS A 46 17.36 -0.18 1.69
C LYS A 46 16.84 0.24 0.30
N ASN A 47 15.61 -0.13 -0.05
CA ASN A 47 15.01 0.14 -1.36
C ASN A 47 13.52 0.48 -1.17
N PRO A 48 13.20 1.71 -0.74
CA PRO A 48 11.84 2.13 -0.46
C PRO A 48 10.96 2.17 -1.72
N GLU A 49 11.56 2.43 -2.88
CA GLU A 49 10.88 2.33 -4.17
C GLU A 49 10.26 0.94 -4.39
N ALA A 50 11.00 -0.12 -4.05
CA ALA A 50 10.50 -1.49 -4.23
C ALA A 50 9.35 -1.80 -3.29
N TRP A 51 9.37 -1.27 -2.06
CA TRP A 51 8.27 -1.41 -1.11
C TRP A 51 7.01 -0.68 -1.58
N LEU A 52 7.17 0.52 -2.14
CA LEU A 52 6.06 1.28 -2.72
C LEU A 52 5.45 0.56 -3.94
N SER A 53 6.28 0.03 -4.84
CA SER A 53 5.78 -0.73 -6.00
C SER A 53 5.00 -1.98 -5.58
N ARG A 54 5.49 -2.70 -4.57
CA ARG A 54 4.77 -3.86 -3.99
C ARG A 54 3.44 -3.46 -3.38
N LEU A 55 3.41 -2.36 -2.62
CA LEU A 55 2.20 -1.81 -2.02
C LEU A 55 1.13 -1.53 -3.08
N VAL A 56 1.47 -0.79 -4.13
CA VAL A 56 0.51 -0.43 -5.20
C VAL A 56 -0.03 -1.67 -5.90
N ASN A 57 0.83 -2.65 -6.21
CA ASN A 57 0.40 -3.91 -6.82
C ASN A 57 -0.51 -4.72 -5.88
N TYR A 58 -0.16 -4.80 -4.60
CA TYR A 58 -0.96 -5.49 -3.60
C TYR A 58 -2.36 -4.88 -3.48
N ILE A 59 -2.45 -3.55 -3.35
CA ILE A 59 -3.75 -2.86 -3.27
C ILE A 59 -4.59 -3.13 -4.52
N TYR A 60 -3.99 -3.05 -5.71
CA TYR A 60 -4.70 -3.36 -6.95
C TYR A 60 -5.29 -4.76 -6.93
N MET A 61 -4.50 -5.78 -6.56
CA MET A 61 -4.96 -7.18 -6.52
C MET A 61 -6.01 -7.44 -5.43
N GLU A 62 -5.81 -6.90 -4.23
CA GLU A 62 -6.68 -7.12 -3.08
C GLU A 62 -8.04 -6.41 -3.25
N ALA A 63 -8.04 -5.21 -3.83
CA ALA A 63 -9.23 -4.39 -4.02
C ALA A 63 -10.04 -4.72 -5.29
N PHE A 64 -9.42 -5.31 -6.32
CA PHE A 64 -10.02 -5.45 -7.65
C PHE A 64 -11.39 -6.15 -7.60
N SER A 65 -12.43 -5.44 -8.03
CA SER A 65 -13.84 -5.88 -8.00
C SER A 65 -14.40 -6.25 -6.63
N ARG A 66 -13.67 -5.95 -5.55
CA ARG A 66 -14.00 -6.34 -4.16
C ARG A 66 -14.26 -5.15 -3.25
N VAL A 67 -13.59 -4.02 -3.52
CA VAL A 67 -13.71 -2.79 -2.72
C VAL A 67 -14.20 -1.66 -3.61
N HIS A 68 -15.19 -0.91 -3.14
CA HIS A 68 -15.66 0.30 -3.80
C HIS A 68 -15.10 1.52 -3.08
N PHE A 69 -14.15 2.19 -3.72
CA PHE A 69 -13.54 3.39 -3.18
C PHE A 69 -14.42 4.63 -3.40
N SER A 70 -14.33 5.57 -2.47
CA SER A 70 -14.80 6.93 -2.68
C SER A 70 -13.89 7.66 -3.66
N ARG A 71 -14.39 8.76 -4.26
CA ARG A 71 -13.58 9.60 -5.15
C ARG A 71 -12.27 10.08 -4.51
N LYS A 72 -12.30 10.40 -3.22
CA LYS A 72 -11.11 10.83 -2.48
C LYS A 72 -10.06 9.73 -2.38
N GLU A 73 -10.49 8.49 -2.12
CA GLU A 73 -9.60 7.33 -2.05
C GLU A 73 -9.03 6.99 -3.42
N ASP A 74 -9.84 7.07 -4.48
CA ASP A 74 -9.36 6.92 -5.85
C ASP A 74 -8.28 7.95 -6.20
N ASP A 75 -8.49 9.23 -5.85
CA ASP A 75 -7.50 10.29 -6.09
C ASP A 75 -6.17 10.00 -5.35
N LEU A 76 -6.24 9.53 -4.10
CA LEU A 76 -5.07 9.14 -3.31
C LEU A 76 -4.36 7.89 -3.86
N LEU A 77 -5.12 6.90 -4.35
CA LEU A 77 -4.58 5.71 -5.00
C LEU A 77 -3.88 6.05 -6.32
N ILE A 78 -4.44 6.98 -7.10
CA ILE A 78 -3.81 7.50 -8.32
C ILE A 78 -2.49 8.19 -7.97
N GLU A 79 -2.49 9.08 -6.96
CA GLU A 79 -1.27 9.77 -6.54
C GLU A 79 -0.20 8.78 -6.05
N LEU A 80 -0.58 7.77 -5.27
CA LEU A 80 0.31 6.71 -4.81
C LEU A 80 0.90 5.91 -6.00
N GLY A 81 0.06 5.59 -7.00
CA GLY A 81 0.49 4.93 -8.23
C GLY A 81 1.47 5.77 -9.05
N ASP A 82 1.26 7.08 -9.12
CA ASP A 82 2.15 8.00 -9.82
C ASP A 82 3.50 8.20 -9.10
N LEU A 83 3.50 8.23 -7.76
CA LEU A 83 4.72 8.18 -6.97
C LEU A 83 5.50 6.88 -7.24
N SER A 84 4.81 5.73 -7.31
CA SER A 84 5.42 4.45 -7.68
C SER A 84 5.99 4.47 -9.09
N LYS A 85 5.28 5.02 -10.09
CA LYS A 85 5.79 5.12 -11.47
C LYS A 85 7.07 5.95 -11.56
N LYS A 86 7.10 7.10 -10.89
CA LYS A 86 8.26 8.01 -10.83
C LYS A 86 9.49 7.37 -10.18
N SER A 87 9.29 6.31 -9.40
CA SER A 87 10.37 5.53 -8.78
C SER A 87 11.14 4.63 -9.74
N GLY A 88 10.61 4.36 -10.94
CA GLY A 88 11.31 3.63 -12.01
C GLY A 88 11.24 2.09 -11.95
N LEU A 89 10.50 1.50 -11.00
CA LEU A 89 10.49 0.04 -10.76
C LEU A 89 9.40 -0.76 -11.48
N ASN A 90 8.59 -0.14 -12.34
CA ASN A 90 7.42 -0.77 -12.96
C ASN A 90 7.70 -1.90 -13.98
N GLY A 91 8.94 -2.36 -14.15
CA GLY A 91 9.32 -3.28 -15.24
C GLY A 91 9.63 -4.73 -14.86
N ARG A 92 9.88 -5.08 -13.59
CA ARG A 92 10.57 -6.37 -13.27
C ARG A 92 9.91 -7.26 -12.23
N ASN A 93 8.86 -6.79 -11.58
CA ASN A 93 8.28 -7.50 -10.46
C ASN A 93 7.14 -8.40 -10.96
N ARG A 94 7.48 -9.66 -11.30
CA ARG A 94 6.56 -10.77 -11.60
C ARG A 94 6.34 -11.68 -10.37
N ALA A 95 6.42 -11.13 -9.17
CA ALA A 95 6.14 -11.90 -7.96
C ALA A 95 4.63 -11.91 -7.72
N SER A 96 4.13 -12.97 -7.09
CA SER A 96 2.76 -13.05 -6.61
C SER A 96 2.56 -11.94 -5.56
N PHE A 97 1.81 -10.89 -5.90
CA PHE A 97 1.53 -9.75 -5.00
C PHE A 97 0.20 -9.91 -4.26
N ASP A 98 -0.23 -11.13 -4.03
CA ASP A 98 -1.53 -11.48 -3.45
C ASP A 98 -1.46 -11.76 -1.94
N ASP A 99 -0.27 -11.96 -1.37
CA ASP A 99 -0.13 -12.26 0.06
C ASP A 99 0.42 -11.07 0.87
N LYS A 100 -0.36 -10.61 1.85
CA LYS A 100 0.02 -9.56 2.82
C LYS A 100 1.24 -9.95 3.67
N SER A 101 1.52 -11.23 3.86
CA SER A 101 2.67 -11.71 4.64
C SER A 101 4.02 -11.18 4.12
N GLN A 102 4.11 -10.86 2.82
CA GLN A 102 5.33 -10.33 2.20
C GLN A 102 5.80 -8.98 2.77
N PHE A 103 4.93 -8.26 3.49
CA PHE A 103 5.24 -6.97 4.11
C PHE A 103 5.74 -7.11 5.56
N TYR A 104 5.66 -8.30 6.14
CA TYR A 104 6.00 -8.60 7.52
C TYR A 104 7.24 -9.50 7.60
N GLY A 105 8.13 -9.19 8.53
CA GLY A 105 9.27 -10.03 8.90
C GLY A 105 8.85 -11.13 9.87
N LEU A 106 9.72 -12.11 10.08
CA LEU A 106 9.47 -13.30 10.90
C LEU A 106 8.97 -12.99 12.32
N PHE A 107 9.41 -11.86 12.90
CA PHE A 107 9.09 -11.45 14.27
C PHE A 107 8.09 -10.28 14.35
N GLU A 108 7.57 -9.79 13.23
CA GLU A 108 6.59 -8.71 13.23
C GLU A 108 5.18 -9.26 13.42
N LYS A 109 4.37 -8.58 14.25
CA LYS A 109 3.00 -9.00 14.50
C LYS A 109 2.10 -8.64 13.32
N MET A 110 1.84 -9.62 12.46
CA MET A 110 0.85 -9.49 11.39
C MET A 110 -0.58 -9.62 11.96
N PRO A 111 -1.48 -8.65 11.76
CA PRO A 111 -2.87 -8.78 12.17
C PRO A 111 -3.57 -9.92 11.41
N ARG A 112 -4.36 -10.72 12.13
CA ARG A 112 -5.24 -11.75 11.56
C ARG A 112 -6.67 -11.26 11.75
N ARG A 113 -7.31 -10.83 10.68
CA ARG A 113 -8.64 -10.20 10.67
C ARG A 113 -9.38 -10.63 9.41
#